data_AF-A0A512L7A1-F1
#
_entry.id   AF-A0A512L7A1-F1
#
_cell.length_a   1.000
_cell.length_b   1.000
_cell.length_c   1.000
_cell.angle_alpha   90.00
_cell.angle_beta   90.00
_cell.angle_gamma   90.00
#
_symmetry.space_group_name_H-M   'P 1'
#
loop_
_entity.id
_entity.type
_entity.pdbx_description
1 polymer ?
#
loop_
_entity_poly.entity_id
_entity_poly.type
_entity_poly.pdbx_seq_one_letter_code
_entity_poly.pdbx_strand_id
1 'polypeptide(L)'
;MKKIAILLLTATLAACATPSQVQGYRPANYAGAPMQISGEWNEVTGEVIIFVNGQPAAKGKVSTWTGDGGFSGEYQGYIISANCLTKYYAHKKQCSVSVNNELAATLMF
;
A
#
# COMPACT_ATOMS: atom_id res chain seq x y z
N MET A 1 -3.82 51.13 -15.10
CA MET A 1 -5.10 50.37 -14.94
C MET A 1 -4.77 48.91 -14.77
N LYS A 2 -5.33 48.31 -13.72
CA LYS A 2 -5.17 46.92 -13.26
C LYS A 2 -5.45 45.93 -14.38
N LYS A 3 -4.55 44.96 -14.60
CA LYS A 3 -4.91 43.64 -15.12
C LYS A 3 -4.29 42.60 -14.19
N ILE A 4 -5.04 42.36 -13.13
CA ILE A 4 -4.91 41.21 -12.24
C ILE A 4 -5.33 39.98 -13.08
N ALA A 5 -4.40 39.08 -13.32
CA ALA A 5 -4.67 37.70 -13.75
C ALA A 5 -3.85 36.84 -12.79
N ILE A 6 -4.38 36.46 -11.62
CA ILE A 6 -5.22 35.26 -11.41
C ILE A 6 -4.86 34.16 -12.41
N LEU A 7 -3.83 33.39 -12.10
CA LEU A 7 -3.71 32.01 -12.56
C LEU A 7 -2.57 31.34 -11.79
N LEU A 8 -2.88 30.66 -10.70
CA LEU A 8 -2.15 29.51 -10.14
C LEU A 8 -2.83 29.08 -8.83
N LEU A 9 -4.10 28.69 -8.93
CA LEU A 9 -4.71 27.82 -7.94
C LEU A 9 -4.49 26.38 -8.42
N THR A 10 -3.24 25.92 -8.38
CA THR A 10 -2.94 24.49 -8.51
C THR A 10 -3.46 23.84 -7.24
N ALA A 11 -4.72 23.42 -7.29
CA ALA A 11 -5.34 22.60 -6.28
C ALA A 11 -4.48 21.35 -6.09
N THR A 12 -3.74 21.31 -4.99
CA THR A 12 -3.13 20.11 -4.46
C THR A 12 -4.27 19.19 -4.02
N LEU A 13 -4.91 18.50 -4.98
CA LEU A 13 -5.62 17.25 -4.69
C LEU A 13 -4.55 16.19 -4.41
N ALA A 14 -3.81 16.37 -3.32
CA ALA A 14 -3.13 15.26 -2.69
C ALA A 14 -4.24 14.36 -2.19
N ALA A 15 -4.54 13.29 -2.93
CA ALA A 15 -5.31 12.19 -2.37
C ALA A 15 -4.62 11.81 -1.06
N CYS A 16 -5.33 11.86 0.07
CA CYS A 16 -4.80 11.42 1.35
C CYS A 16 -4.48 9.93 1.24
N ALA A 17 -3.26 9.61 0.84
CA ALA A 17 -2.69 8.30 0.92
C ALA A 17 -2.08 8.18 2.32
N THR A 18 -2.55 7.21 3.09
CA THR A 18 -1.99 6.88 4.40
C THR A 18 -0.87 5.87 4.17
N PRO A 19 0.40 6.22 4.43
CA PRO A 19 1.51 5.27 4.27
C PRO A 19 1.63 4.37 5.51
N SER A 20 2.05 3.12 5.31
CA SER A 20 2.42 2.24 6.42
C SER A 20 3.87 2.46 6.86
N GLN A 21 4.21 1.97 8.05
CA GLN A 21 5.61 1.80 8.42
C GLN A 21 6.29 0.76 7.53
N VAL A 22 7.57 0.98 7.23
CA VAL A 22 8.40 0.04 6.47
C VAL A 22 8.80 -1.12 7.39
N GLN A 23 8.66 -2.35 6.89
CA GLN A 23 9.04 -3.58 7.58
C GLN A 23 10.07 -4.34 6.77
N GLY A 24 11.14 -4.78 7.42
CA GLY A 24 12.17 -5.61 6.79
C GLY A 24 11.76 -7.07 6.77
N TYR A 25 11.88 -7.73 5.62
CA TYR A 25 11.65 -9.16 5.45
C TYR A 25 12.82 -9.82 4.73
N ARG A 26 13.21 -11.02 5.15
CA ARG A 26 14.26 -11.79 4.49
C ARG A 26 13.70 -13.17 4.17
N PRO A 27 13.47 -13.50 2.88
CA PRO A 27 13.03 -14.83 2.48
C PRO A 27 14.01 -15.92 2.94
N ALA A 28 13.48 -17.11 3.22
CA ALA A 28 14.32 -18.28 3.45
C ALA A 28 15.25 -18.52 2.25
N ASN A 29 16.51 -18.85 2.52
CA ASN A 29 17.56 -19.08 1.51
C ASN A 29 17.97 -17.85 0.67
N TYR A 30 17.63 -16.63 1.11
CA TYR A 30 18.09 -15.40 0.46
C TYR A 30 19.24 -14.71 1.23
N ALA A 31 20.42 -14.65 0.59
CA ALA A 31 21.63 -14.07 1.17
C ALA A 31 21.76 -12.55 0.97
N GLY A 32 20.90 -11.91 0.16
CA GLY A 32 20.95 -10.47 -0.12
C GLY A 32 20.50 -9.57 1.04
N ALA A 33 20.35 -8.27 0.79
CA ALA A 33 19.79 -7.35 1.79
C ALA A 33 18.30 -7.64 2.05
N PRO A 34 17.77 -7.46 3.27
CA PRO A 34 16.34 -7.65 3.53
C PRO A 34 15.48 -6.80 2.59
N MET A 35 14.41 -7.38 2.08
CA MET A 35 13.37 -6.66 1.37
C MET A 35 12.70 -5.66 2.32
N GLN A 36 12.51 -4.44 1.86
CA GLN A 36 11.76 -3.42 2.58
C GLN A 36 10.32 -3.41 2.07
N ILE A 37 9.39 -3.88 2.89
CA ILE A 37 7.97 -3.96 2.53
C ILE A 37 7.24 -2.78 3.17
N SER A 38 6.48 -2.05 2.37
CA SER A 38 5.61 -0.97 2.83
C SER A 38 4.35 -0.92 1.97
N GLY A 39 3.44 0.00 2.30
CA GLY A 39 2.24 0.21 1.51
C GLY A 39 1.73 1.63 1.59
N GLU A 40 0.83 1.95 0.68
CA GLU A 40 0.01 3.16 0.72
C GLU A 40 -1.46 2.78 0.58
N TRP A 41 -2.30 3.41 1.40
CA TRP A 41 -3.75 3.25 1.36
C TRP A 41 -4.40 4.56 0.95
N ASN A 42 -5.12 4.56 -0.18
CA ASN A 42 -5.91 5.70 -0.60
C ASN A 42 -7.25 5.73 0.17
N GLU A 43 -7.38 6.69 1.07
CA GLU A 43 -8.55 6.87 1.94
C GLU A 43 -9.87 7.04 1.17
N VAL A 44 -9.80 7.64 -0.03
CA VAL A 44 -10.98 8.00 -0.82
C VAL A 44 -11.45 6.84 -1.70
N THR A 45 -10.51 6.11 -2.30
CA THR A 45 -10.83 5.08 -3.30
C THR A 45 -10.77 3.65 -2.77
N GLY A 46 -10.22 3.45 -1.57
CA GLY A 46 -9.94 2.12 -1.03
C GLY A 46 -8.84 1.36 -1.78
N GLU A 47 -8.12 2.06 -2.66
CA GLU A 47 -6.98 1.50 -3.38
C GLU A 47 -5.78 1.32 -2.45
N VAL A 48 -5.12 0.18 -2.57
CA VAL A 48 -3.93 -0.17 -1.78
C VAL A 48 -2.82 -0.56 -2.74
N ILE A 49 -1.63 -0.01 -2.52
CA ILE A 49 -0.41 -0.36 -3.24
C ILE A 49 0.58 -0.89 -2.21
N ILE A 50 1.15 -2.06 -2.49
CA ILE A 50 2.25 -2.65 -1.73
C ILE A 50 3.53 -2.39 -2.48
N PHE A 51 4.53 -1.89 -1.76
CA PHE A 51 5.85 -1.61 -2.27
C PHE A 51 6.86 -2.60 -1.69
N VAL A 52 7.79 -3.04 -2.53
CA VAL A 52 8.97 -3.82 -2.13
C VAL A 52 10.19 -3.02 -2.58
N ASN A 53 11.06 -2.66 -1.65
CA ASN A 53 12.21 -1.78 -1.86
C ASN A 53 11.84 -0.46 -2.56
N GLY A 54 10.67 0.09 -2.21
CA GLY A 54 10.14 1.34 -2.79
C GLY A 54 9.53 1.20 -4.20
N GLN A 55 9.53 0.00 -4.80
CA GLN A 55 8.89 -0.25 -6.08
C GLN A 55 7.51 -0.90 -5.91
N PRO A 56 6.50 -0.50 -6.69
CA PRO A 56 5.17 -1.09 -6.60
C PRO A 56 5.23 -2.56 -7.03
N ALA A 57 4.80 -3.45 -6.13
CA ALA A 57 4.90 -4.89 -6.29
C ALA A 57 3.54 -5.58 -6.39
N ALA A 58 2.53 -5.04 -5.72
CA ALA A 58 1.14 -5.49 -5.82
C ALA A 58 0.20 -4.30 -5.64
N LYS A 59 -0.94 -4.32 -6.34
CA LYS A 59 -1.94 -3.25 -6.28
C LYS A 59 -3.33 -3.84 -6.34
N GLY A 60 -4.23 -3.33 -5.52
CA GLY A 60 -5.62 -3.76 -5.49
C GLY A 60 -6.54 -2.76 -4.81
N LYS A 61 -7.78 -3.17 -4.58
CA LYS A 61 -8.78 -2.37 -3.88
C LYS A 61 -9.43 -3.20 -2.80
N VAL A 62 -9.72 -2.55 -1.69
CA VAL A 62 -10.53 -3.11 -0.61
C VAL A 62 -11.99 -2.79 -0.86
N SER A 63 -12.84 -3.80 -0.66
CA SER A 63 -14.29 -3.68 -0.79
C SER A 63 -14.82 -2.64 0.18
N THR A 64 -15.56 -1.66 -0.34
CA THR A 64 -16.25 -0.67 0.50
C THR A 64 -17.39 -1.25 1.31
N TRP A 65 -17.95 -2.39 0.87
CA TRP A 65 -19.08 -3.05 1.55
C TRP A 65 -18.65 -3.98 2.66
N THR A 66 -17.68 -4.84 2.38
CA THR A 66 -17.25 -5.89 3.31
C THR A 66 -16.00 -5.51 4.10
N GLY A 67 -15.26 -4.49 3.63
CA GLY A 67 -14.06 -3.99 4.28
C GLY A 67 -12.81 -4.83 4.05
N ASP A 68 -12.90 -5.93 3.30
CA ASP A 68 -11.78 -6.81 2.96
C ASP A 68 -11.39 -6.72 1.47
N GLY A 69 -10.15 -7.11 1.16
CA GLY A 69 -9.67 -7.18 -0.21
C GLY A 69 -8.38 -7.99 -0.30
N GLY A 70 -8.36 -8.96 -1.20
CA GLY A 70 -7.18 -9.76 -1.53
C GLY A 70 -6.66 -9.41 -2.92
N PHE A 71 -5.36 -9.25 -3.08
CA PHE A 71 -4.73 -9.03 -4.37
C PHE A 71 -3.29 -9.53 -4.38
N SER A 72 -2.76 -9.74 -5.58
CA SER A 72 -1.40 -10.24 -5.77
C SER A 72 -0.71 -9.54 -6.93
N GLY A 73 0.61 -9.58 -6.91
CA GLY A 73 1.48 -9.17 -7.99
C GLY A 73 2.79 -9.93 -7.93
N GLU A 74 3.78 -9.45 -8.67
CA GLU A 74 5.09 -10.08 -8.77
C GLU A 74 6.19 -9.02 -8.63
N TYR A 75 7.24 -9.37 -7.89
CA TYR A 75 8.43 -8.56 -7.76
C TYR A 75 9.67 -9.46 -7.87
N GLN A 76 10.48 -9.25 -8.92
CA GLN A 76 11.74 -9.98 -9.14
C GLN A 76 11.60 -11.52 -9.04
N GLY A 77 10.51 -12.09 -9.57
CA GLY A 77 10.23 -13.53 -9.52
C GLY A 77 9.61 -14.02 -8.21
N TYR A 78 9.39 -13.15 -7.22
CA TYR A 78 8.64 -13.45 -6.01
C TYR A 78 7.17 -13.06 -6.19
N ILE A 79 6.26 -13.95 -5.83
CA ILE A 79 4.83 -13.67 -5.75
C ILE A 79 4.55 -12.87 -4.49
N ILE A 80 4.00 -11.68 -4.65
CA ILE A 80 3.61 -10.79 -3.55
C ILE A 80 2.10 -10.82 -3.44
N SER A 81 1.58 -11.37 -2.34
CA SER A 81 0.14 -11.39 -2.07
C SER A 81 -0.18 -10.54 -0.85
N ALA A 82 -1.26 -9.78 -0.90
CA ALA A 82 -1.73 -8.97 0.20
C ALA A 82 -3.20 -9.28 0.49
N ASN A 83 -3.51 -9.48 1.76
CA ASN A 83 -4.86 -9.60 2.27
C ASN A 83 -5.12 -8.46 3.25
N CYS A 84 -5.99 -7.55 2.84
CA CYS A 84 -6.30 -6.32 3.56
C CYS A 84 -7.67 -6.39 4.22
N LEU A 85 -7.77 -5.80 5.40
CA LEU A 85 -8.97 -5.75 6.23
C LEU A 85 -9.12 -4.34 6.80
N THR A 86 -10.34 -3.83 6.76
CA THR A 86 -10.77 -2.59 7.41
C THR A 86 -11.80 -2.93 8.47
N LYS A 87 -11.47 -2.74 9.75
CA LYS A 87 -12.44 -2.87 10.83
C LYS A 87 -13.10 -1.51 11.06
N TYR A 88 -14.28 -1.30 10.46
CA TYR A 88 -15.01 -0.03 10.48
C TYR A 88 -15.16 0.55 11.90
N TYR A 89 -15.57 -0.29 12.87
CA TYR A 89 -15.77 0.14 14.27
C TYR A 89 -14.49 0.50 15.03
N ALA A 90 -13.33 0.02 14.57
CA ALA A 90 -12.05 0.24 15.24
C ALA A 90 -11.17 1.25 14.50
N HIS A 91 -11.62 1.76 13.34
CA HIS A 91 -10.81 2.55 12.40
C HIS A 91 -9.43 1.93 12.13
N LYS A 92 -9.34 0.59 12.18
CA LYS A 92 -8.08 -0.13 11.95
C LYS A 92 -8.04 -0.66 10.53
N LYS A 93 -6.98 -0.30 9.82
CA LYS A 93 -6.67 -0.81 8.50
C LYS A 93 -5.39 -1.61 8.59
N GLN A 94 -5.46 -2.84 8.09
CA GLN A 94 -4.35 -3.77 8.17
C GLN A 94 -4.25 -4.55 6.87
N CYS A 95 -3.03 -4.75 6.38
CA CYS A 95 -2.76 -5.69 5.30
C CYS A 95 -1.70 -6.70 5.74
N SER A 96 -2.02 -7.98 5.65
CA SER A 96 -1.05 -9.06 5.78
C SER A 96 -0.45 -9.35 4.41
N VAL A 97 0.84 -9.07 4.27
CA VAL A 97 1.61 -9.24 3.03
C VAL A 97 2.43 -10.52 3.14
N SER A 98 2.35 -11.36 2.12
CA SER A 98 3.12 -12.60 2.02
C SER A 98 3.97 -12.59 0.76
N VAL A 99 5.17 -13.17 0.86
CA VAL A 99 6.12 -13.37 -0.22
C VAL A 99 6.22 -14.87 -0.47
N ASN A 100 5.85 -15.35 -1.67
CA ASN A 100 5.78 -16.77 -2.00
C ASN A 100 4.98 -17.60 -0.95
N ASN A 101 3.83 -17.09 -0.53
CA ASN A 101 2.95 -17.68 0.51
C ASN A 101 3.52 -17.69 1.94
N GLU A 102 4.68 -17.10 2.19
CA GLU A 102 5.21 -16.90 3.54
C GLU A 102 4.85 -15.51 4.06
N LEU A 103 4.26 -15.41 5.25
CA LEU A 103 3.91 -14.11 5.84
C LEU A 103 5.17 -13.28 6.06
N ALA A 104 5.23 -12.14 5.37
CA ALA A 104 6.42 -11.30 5.31
C ALA A 104 6.28 -10.00 6.10
N ALA A 105 5.08 -9.41 6.12
CA ALA A 105 4.80 -8.18 6.85
C ALA A 105 3.32 -8.08 7.25
N THR A 106 3.04 -7.34 8.31
CA THR A 106 1.68 -6.92 8.67
C THR A 106 1.64 -5.41 8.73
N LEU A 107 1.21 -4.79 7.64
CA LEU A 107 1.19 -3.34 7.48
C LEU A 107 -0.04 -2.76 8.16
N MET A 108 0.18 -1.72 8.97
CA MET A 108 -0.87 -0.93 9.59
C MET A 108 -0.91 0.43 8.91
N PHE A 109 -2.13 0.92 8.67
CA PHE A 109 -2.41 2.22 8.10
C PHE A 109 -3.28 3.03 9.07
#